data_AF-A0AAD4QVF6-F1
#
_entry.id   AF-A0AAD4QVF6-F1
#
_cell.length_a   1.000
_cell.length_b   1.000
_cell.length_c   1.000
_cell.angle_alpha   90.00
_cell.angle_beta   90.00
_cell.angle_gamma   90.00
#
_symmetry.space_group_name_H-M   'P 1'
#
loop_
_entity.id
_entity.type
_entity.pdbx_description
1 polymer ?
#
loop_
_entity_poly.entity_id
_entity_poly.type
_entity_poly.pdbx_seq_one_letter_code
_entity_poly.pdbx_strand_id
1 'polypeptide(L)'
;MKPLGANAPVVAWVIYSELISIMGISLLLALVYRMAALRNKSHLLTTPKAIIAMGVFEVFYPIPAIYTGLALHPSEEESLAFIDENYPKMKNFYLTHSCTLFATTTDKVMPYFCVAIGQILLLSVGYTAVGIATIRGLKAVKIKRSEKTYRLQRSLAVSLFFQFALPGVMIVFSILSFAISGVLHLESAQVICQIAFLFATLHTTANGVIVMLLVRPYREFLFNLIPILRTWQKRKLHSNKEQVTSLTVRVKAAQSRTSFFQA
;
A
#
# COMPACT_ATOMS: atom_id res chain seq x y z
N MET A 1 -25.13 -27.95 7.36
CA MET A 1 -24.28 -26.99 8.13
C MET A 1 -25.23 -25.94 8.69
N LYS A 2 -25.22 -25.68 10.02
CA LYS A 2 -25.99 -24.56 10.58
C LYS A 2 -25.45 -23.26 9.95
N PRO A 3 -26.30 -22.37 9.41
CA PRO A 3 -25.84 -21.09 8.94
C PRO A 3 -25.13 -20.40 10.10
N LEU A 4 -23.92 -19.92 9.84
CA LEU A 4 -23.24 -18.98 10.72
C LEU A 4 -24.27 -17.87 11.04
N GLY A 5 -24.61 -17.70 12.33
CA GLY A 5 -25.71 -16.82 12.73
C GLY A 5 -25.57 -15.42 12.13
N ALA A 6 -26.69 -14.69 12.01
CA ALA A 6 -26.83 -13.41 11.30
C ALA A 6 -25.71 -12.37 11.56
N ASN A 7 -24.95 -12.50 12.65
CA ASN A 7 -23.85 -11.62 13.03
C ASN A 7 -22.47 -12.03 12.48
N ALA A 8 -22.32 -13.20 11.87
CA ALA A 8 -21.04 -13.67 11.33
C ALA A 8 -20.35 -12.74 10.31
N PRO A 9 -21.09 -12.03 9.43
CA PRO A 9 -20.48 -11.06 8.51
C PRO A 9 -19.85 -9.89 9.25
N VAL A 10 -20.56 -9.40 10.26
CA VAL A 10 -20.12 -8.31 11.14
C VAL A 10 -18.89 -8.75 11.93
N VAL A 11 -18.91 -9.95 12.52
CA VAL A 11 -17.77 -10.49 13.28
C VAL A 11 -16.54 -10.66 12.38
N ALA A 12 -16.70 -11.21 11.17
CA ALA A 12 -15.61 -11.33 10.21
C ALA A 12 -15.03 -9.95 9.83
N TRP A 13 -15.90 -8.95 9.69
CA TRP A 13 -15.50 -7.59 9.37
C TRP A 13 -14.76 -6.89 10.51
N VAL A 14 -15.24 -7.04 11.75
CA VAL A 14 -14.55 -6.57 12.97
C VAL A 14 -13.15 -7.18 13.06
N ILE A 15 -13.04 -8.50 12.85
CA ILE A 15 -11.75 -9.18 12.86
C ILE A 15 -10.84 -8.63 11.75
N TYR A 16 -11.38 -8.40 10.55
CA TYR A 16 -10.62 -7.86 9.42
C TYR A 16 -10.13 -6.44 9.67
N SER A 17 -10.96 -5.57 10.24
CA SER A 17 -10.58 -4.18 10.54
C SER A 17 -9.52 -4.11 11.63
N GLU A 18 -9.63 -4.93 12.68
CA GLU A 18 -8.62 -5.05 13.74
C GLU A 18 -7.29 -5.58 13.21
N LEU A 19 -7.30 -6.59 12.34
CA LEU A 19 -6.08 -7.13 11.72
C LEU A 19 -5.37 -6.07 10.86
N ILE A 20 -6.12 -5.25 10.12
CA ILE A 20 -5.55 -4.14 9.34
C ILE A 20 -4.92 -3.10 10.27
N SER A 21 -5.58 -2.73 11.36
CA SER A 21 -5.03 -1.78 12.35
C SER A 21 -3.78 -2.33 13.04
N ILE A 22 -3.76 -3.60 13.42
CA ILE A 22 -2.56 -4.21 14.03
C ILE A 22 -1.40 -4.20 13.03
N MET A 23 -1.67 -4.55 11.77
CA MET A 23 -0.66 -4.52 10.71
C MET A 23 -0.14 -3.09 10.47
N GLY A 24 -1.04 -2.10 10.45
CA GLY A 24 -0.69 -0.70 10.26
C GLY A 24 0.20 -0.17 11.38
N ILE A 25 -0.21 -0.35 12.63
CA ILE A 25 0.60 -0.01 13.82
C ILE A 25 1.99 -0.67 13.78
N SER A 26 2.05 -1.96 13.45
CA SER A 26 3.31 -2.72 13.38
C SER A 26 4.28 -2.12 12.35
N LEU A 27 3.74 -1.71 11.20
CA LEU A 27 4.50 -1.14 10.10
C LEU A 27 4.97 0.29 10.41
N LEU A 28 4.12 1.08 11.08
CA LEU A 28 4.45 2.39 11.63
C LEU A 28 5.58 2.31 12.65
N LEU A 29 5.48 1.39 13.61
CA LEU A 29 6.52 1.13 14.59
C LEU A 29 7.83 0.72 13.90
N ALA A 30 7.80 -0.21 12.95
CA ALA A 30 8.99 -0.63 12.22
C ALA A 30 9.70 0.54 11.53
N LEU A 31 8.93 1.46 10.93
CA LEU A 31 9.46 2.69 10.32
C LEU A 31 10.08 3.64 11.35
N VAL A 32 9.44 3.81 12.50
CA VAL A 32 9.91 4.65 13.60
C VAL A 32 11.22 4.12 14.19
N TYR A 33 11.24 2.84 14.53
CA TYR A 33 12.43 2.16 15.02
C TYR A 33 13.59 2.31 14.04
N ARG A 34 13.30 2.21 12.74
CA ARG A 34 14.29 2.42 11.69
C ARG A 34 14.80 3.86 11.64
N MET A 35 13.92 4.87 11.78
CA MET A 35 14.34 6.28 11.86
C MET A 35 15.17 6.57 13.12
N ALA A 36 14.80 6.00 14.27
CA ALA A 36 15.56 6.13 15.52
C ALA A 36 16.97 5.52 15.39
N ALA A 37 17.05 4.30 14.84
CA ALA A 37 18.31 3.62 14.56
C ALA A 37 19.19 4.41 13.56
N LEU A 38 18.59 5.07 12.57
CA LEU A 38 19.32 5.92 11.62
C LEU A 38 19.89 7.19 12.26
N ARG A 39 19.20 7.78 13.25
CA ARG A 39 19.65 9.02 13.92
C ARG A 39 20.67 8.77 15.04
N ASN A 40 21.01 7.51 15.33
CA ASN A 40 21.92 7.11 16.42
C ASN A 40 21.55 7.77 17.77
N LYS A 41 20.25 8.03 17.98
CA LYS A 41 19.71 8.52 19.24
C LYS A 41 19.02 7.35 19.92
N SER A 42 19.49 6.98 21.10
CA SER A 42 18.94 5.90 21.94
C SER A 42 17.53 6.18 22.47
N HIS A 43 17.05 7.42 22.41
CA HIS A 43 15.73 7.78 22.90
C HIS A 43 14.66 7.72 21.81
N LEU A 44 13.85 6.64 21.87
CA LEU A 44 12.49 6.59 21.31
C LEU A 44 11.62 7.79 21.72
N LEU A 45 11.97 8.52 22.78
CA LEU A 45 11.24 9.68 23.28
C LEU A 45 11.28 10.93 22.38
N THR A 46 12.06 10.93 21.30
CA THR A 46 11.99 11.98 20.25
C THR A 46 11.15 11.55 19.04
N THR A 47 10.37 10.48 19.19
CA THR A 47 9.34 10.11 18.22
C THR A 47 8.42 11.31 17.99
N PRO A 48 8.22 11.79 16.75
CA PRO A 48 7.33 12.90 16.47
C PRO A 48 5.96 12.62 17.10
N LYS A 49 5.39 13.58 17.83
CA LYS A 49 4.03 13.48 18.40
C LYS A 49 3.01 12.96 17.38
N ALA A 50 3.22 13.27 16.10
CA ALA A 50 2.45 12.77 14.96
C ALA A 50 2.38 11.24 14.85
N ILE A 51 3.43 10.50 15.22
CA ILE A 51 3.47 9.04 15.11
C ILE A 51 2.73 8.40 16.27
N ILE A 52 2.88 8.92 17.48
CA ILE A 52 2.08 8.48 18.64
C ILE A 52 0.61 8.80 18.36
N ALA A 53 0.31 9.99 17.82
CA ALA A 53 -1.03 10.35 17.40
C ALA A 53 -1.58 9.41 16.31
N MET A 54 -0.77 9.02 15.32
CA MET A 54 -1.17 8.04 14.30
C MET A 54 -1.40 6.64 14.89
N GLY A 55 -0.55 6.19 15.81
CA GLY A 55 -0.73 4.89 16.49
C GLY A 55 -1.96 4.86 17.38
N VAL A 56 -2.20 5.92 18.16
CA VAL A 56 -3.44 6.09 18.94
C VAL A 56 -4.64 6.11 18.01
N PHE A 57 -4.58 6.86 16.90
CA PHE A 57 -5.65 6.89 15.93
C PHE A 57 -5.93 5.49 15.34
N GLU A 58 -4.92 4.72 14.94
CA GLU A 58 -5.12 3.36 14.43
C GLU A 58 -5.77 2.39 15.42
N VAL A 59 -5.57 2.58 16.73
CA VAL A 59 -6.20 1.77 17.78
C VAL A 59 -7.67 2.16 18.01
N PHE A 60 -7.98 3.46 18.00
CA PHE A 60 -9.33 3.93 18.33
C PHE A 60 -10.24 4.04 17.10
N TYR A 61 -9.68 4.08 15.90
CA TYR A 61 -10.41 4.23 14.65
C TYR A 61 -11.31 3.03 14.28
N PRO A 62 -10.96 1.76 14.56
CA PRO A 62 -11.86 0.63 14.32
C PRO A 62 -13.19 0.80 15.04
N ILE A 63 -13.23 1.51 16.17
CA ILE A 63 -14.43 1.67 17.00
C ILE A 63 -15.57 2.37 16.24
N PRO A 64 -15.41 3.57 15.66
CA PRO A 64 -16.43 4.17 14.79
C PRO A 64 -16.84 3.28 13.62
N ALA A 65 -15.89 2.57 13.02
CA ALA A 65 -16.13 1.72 11.85
C ALA A 65 -16.95 0.47 12.24
N ILE A 66 -16.64 -0.15 13.38
CA ILE A 66 -17.37 -1.26 14.00
C ILE A 66 -18.75 -0.79 14.45
N TYR A 67 -18.84 0.39 15.04
CA TYR A 67 -20.10 0.99 15.43
C TYR A 67 -21.00 1.26 14.24
N THR A 68 -20.49 1.86 13.15
CA THR A 68 -21.30 2.06 11.93
C THR A 68 -21.66 0.73 11.28
N GLY A 69 -20.74 -0.23 11.23
CA GLY A 69 -21.00 -1.59 10.74
C GLY A 69 -22.04 -2.35 11.56
N LEU A 70 -22.14 -2.12 12.88
CA LEU A 70 -23.14 -2.73 13.76
C LEU A 70 -24.48 -1.98 13.74
N ALA A 71 -24.45 -0.65 13.76
CA ALA A 71 -25.63 0.19 13.89
C ALA A 71 -26.40 0.40 12.57
N LEU A 72 -25.72 0.26 11.43
CA LEU A 72 -26.30 0.47 10.10
C LEU A 72 -26.45 -0.82 9.29
N HIS A 73 -26.10 -2.00 9.85
CA HIS A 73 -26.31 -3.27 9.18
C HIS A 73 -27.82 -3.49 9.00
N PRO A 74 -28.33 -3.64 7.76
CA PRO A 74 -29.73 -3.95 7.53
C PRO A 74 -30.07 -5.29 8.19
N SER A 75 -31.29 -5.44 8.71
CA SER A 75 -31.73 -6.77 9.14
C SER A 75 -31.81 -7.70 7.91
N GLU A 76 -31.74 -9.01 8.14
CA GLU A 76 -31.91 -10.00 7.07
C GLU A 76 -33.26 -9.82 6.36
N GLU A 77 -34.30 -9.48 7.12
CA GLU A 77 -35.66 -9.20 6.63
C GLU A 77 -35.71 -7.93 5.77
N GLU A 78 -35.08 -6.83 6.20
CA GLU A 78 -34.96 -5.60 5.40
C GLU A 78 -34.21 -5.86 4.08
N SER A 79 -33.15 -6.67 4.14
CA SER A 79 -32.33 -6.98 2.96
C SER A 79 -33.08 -7.85 1.95
N LEU A 80 -33.87 -8.81 2.44
CA LEU A 80 -34.72 -9.66 1.61
C LEU A 80 -35.89 -8.86 1.00
N ALA A 81 -36.51 -7.96 1.76
CA ALA A 81 -37.56 -7.07 1.26
C ALA A 81 -37.04 -6.17 0.14
N PHE A 82 -35.84 -5.59 0.30
CA PHE A 82 -35.21 -4.77 -0.72
C PHE A 82 -34.93 -5.56 -2.02
N ILE A 83 -34.52 -6.82 -1.93
CA ILE A 83 -34.30 -7.68 -3.09
C ILE A 83 -35.61 -8.07 -3.76
N ASP A 84 -36.64 -8.37 -2.98
CA ASP A 84 -37.96 -8.67 -3.54
C ASP A 84 -38.50 -7.49 -4.36
N GLU A 85 -38.25 -6.28 -3.88
CA GLU A 85 -38.67 -5.05 -4.56
C GLU A 85 -37.81 -4.74 -5.79
N ASN A 86 -36.48 -4.79 -5.68
CA ASN A 86 -35.57 -4.26 -6.70
C ASN A 86 -34.96 -5.34 -7.61
N TYR A 87 -34.82 -6.57 -7.13
CA TYR A 87 -34.15 -7.69 -7.82
C TYR A 87 -34.87 -9.03 -7.63
N PRO A 88 -36.19 -9.14 -7.92
CA PRO A 88 -37.00 -10.31 -7.56
C PRO A 88 -36.48 -11.62 -8.19
N LYS A 89 -35.90 -11.54 -9.40
CA LYS A 89 -35.32 -12.70 -10.10
C LYS A 89 -34.07 -13.28 -9.42
N MET A 90 -33.40 -12.49 -8.57
CA MET A 90 -32.15 -12.87 -7.91
C MET A 90 -32.38 -13.45 -6.51
N LYS A 91 -33.59 -13.39 -5.96
CA LYS A 91 -33.91 -13.87 -4.60
C LYS A 91 -33.44 -15.31 -4.36
N ASN A 92 -33.81 -16.21 -5.26
CA ASN A 92 -33.43 -17.63 -5.15
C ASN A 92 -31.91 -17.83 -5.21
N PHE A 93 -31.20 -17.02 -5.99
CA PHE A 93 -29.75 -17.08 -6.07
C PHE A 93 -29.09 -16.73 -4.72
N TYR A 94 -29.54 -15.64 -4.09
CA TYR A 94 -29.02 -15.20 -2.79
C TYR A 94 -29.32 -16.18 -1.65
N LEU A 95 -30.55 -16.72 -1.61
CA LEU A 95 -30.95 -17.72 -0.62
C LEU A 95 -30.17 -19.04 -0.76
N THR A 96 -29.82 -19.42 -1.99
CA THR A 96 -29.12 -20.70 -2.25
C THR A 96 -27.62 -20.61 -1.98
N HIS A 97 -26.98 -19.48 -2.26
CA HIS A 97 -25.51 -19.36 -2.22
C HIS A 97 -24.95 -18.87 -0.87
N SER A 98 -25.79 -18.65 0.15
CA SER A 98 -25.37 -18.07 1.44
C SER A 98 -24.50 -16.81 1.25
N CYS A 99 -24.76 -16.06 0.18
CA CYS A 99 -24.05 -14.80 -0.05
C CYS A 99 -24.53 -13.82 1.00
N THR A 100 -23.59 -13.24 1.75
CA THR A 100 -23.87 -12.12 2.63
C THR A 100 -24.59 -11.02 1.86
N LEU A 101 -25.87 -10.87 2.19
CA LEU A 101 -26.81 -9.95 1.60
C LEU A 101 -26.45 -8.52 2.02
N PHE A 102 -25.66 -7.82 1.21
CA PHE A 102 -25.45 -6.37 1.33
C PHE A 102 -26.42 -5.62 0.41
N ALA A 103 -27.70 -5.97 0.48
CA ALA A 103 -28.75 -5.32 -0.29
C ALA A 103 -29.44 -4.30 0.62
N THR A 104 -28.93 -3.08 0.63
CA THR A 104 -29.43 -1.99 1.49
C THR A 104 -29.47 -0.69 0.70
N THR A 105 -30.34 0.21 1.13
CA THR A 105 -30.52 1.53 0.51
C THR A 105 -29.21 2.32 0.55
N THR A 106 -28.94 3.06 -0.52
CA THR A 106 -27.75 3.92 -0.69
C THR A 106 -27.49 4.80 0.54
N ASP A 107 -28.56 5.26 1.19
CA ASP A 107 -28.52 6.13 2.38
C ASP A 107 -27.88 5.47 3.60
N LYS A 108 -28.09 4.16 3.81
CA LYS A 108 -27.50 3.42 4.94
C LYS A 108 -26.04 3.02 4.67
N VAL A 109 -25.65 2.87 3.39
CA VAL A 109 -24.29 2.44 3.01
C VAL A 109 -23.32 3.60 2.77
N MET A 110 -23.83 4.77 2.38
CA MET A 110 -23.00 5.94 2.09
C MET A 110 -22.12 6.36 3.29
N PRO A 111 -22.63 6.44 4.54
CA PRO A 111 -21.80 6.77 5.70
C PRO A 111 -20.67 5.75 5.93
N TYR A 112 -20.94 4.47 5.67
CA TYR A 112 -19.96 3.39 5.77
C TYR A 112 -18.81 3.57 4.77
N PHE A 113 -19.13 3.89 3.52
CA PHE A 113 -18.11 4.22 2.53
C PHE A 113 -17.34 5.47 2.95
N CYS A 114 -18.00 6.57 3.32
CA CYS A 114 -17.30 7.80 3.74
C CYS A 114 -16.27 7.57 4.85
N VAL A 115 -16.60 6.75 5.86
CA VAL A 115 -15.69 6.40 6.95
C VAL A 115 -14.48 5.59 6.43
N ALA A 116 -14.72 4.54 5.63
CA ALA A 116 -13.66 3.73 5.03
C ALA A 116 -12.74 4.57 4.12
N ILE A 117 -13.31 5.51 3.36
CA ILE A 117 -12.58 6.44 2.49
C ILE A 117 -11.66 7.35 3.29
N GLY A 118 -12.22 7.98 4.33
CA GLY A 118 -11.46 8.86 5.22
C GLY A 118 -10.26 8.15 5.84
N GLN A 119 -10.43 6.89 6.24
CA GLN A 119 -9.37 6.06 6.79
C GLN A 119 -8.25 5.80 5.80
N ILE A 120 -8.58 5.28 4.62
CA ILE A 120 -7.57 4.90 3.63
C ILE A 120 -6.77 6.14 3.20
N LEU A 121 -7.44 7.28 3.04
CA LEU A 121 -6.79 8.55 2.74
C LEU A 121 -5.84 8.97 3.87
N LEU A 122 -6.31 8.98 5.11
CA LEU A 122 -5.50 9.40 6.25
C LEU A 122 -4.29 8.49 6.47
N LEU A 123 -4.48 7.17 6.37
CA LEU A 123 -3.40 6.19 6.44
C LEU A 123 -2.38 6.41 5.31
N SER A 124 -2.85 6.52 4.08
CA SER A 124 -1.99 6.75 2.92
C SER A 124 -1.15 8.02 3.07
N VAL A 125 -1.75 9.10 3.57
CA VAL A 125 -1.05 10.37 3.86
C VAL A 125 -0.02 10.19 4.97
N GLY A 126 -0.40 9.55 6.08
CA GLY A 126 0.49 9.29 7.22
C GLY A 126 1.71 8.47 6.83
N TYR A 127 1.51 7.33 6.14
CA TYR A 127 2.59 6.48 5.66
C TYR A 127 3.48 7.19 4.65
N THR A 128 2.90 7.98 3.74
CA THR A 128 3.65 8.77 2.76
C THR A 128 4.52 9.81 3.46
N ALA A 129 3.99 10.53 4.45
CA ALA A 129 4.72 11.51 5.24
C ALA A 129 5.91 10.88 5.99
N VAL A 130 5.69 9.72 6.63
CA VAL A 130 6.76 8.96 7.31
C VAL A 130 7.80 8.43 6.32
N GLY A 131 7.38 7.99 5.13
CA GLY A 131 8.27 7.59 4.04
C GLY A 131 9.17 8.74 3.59
N ILE A 132 8.59 9.92 3.36
CA ILE A 132 9.35 11.14 3.02
C ILE A 132 10.32 11.53 4.14
N ALA A 133 9.87 11.49 5.41
CA ALA A 133 10.71 11.78 6.56
C ALA A 133 11.90 10.81 6.66
N THR A 134 11.68 9.52 6.38
CA THR A 134 12.71 8.48 6.35
C THR A 134 13.73 8.76 5.24
N ILE A 135 13.28 9.10 4.03
CA ILE A 135 14.16 9.46 2.91
C ILE A 135 14.99 10.71 3.22
N ARG A 136 14.38 11.73 3.83
CA ARG A 136 15.09 12.96 4.27
C ARG A 136 16.10 12.65 5.36
N GLY A 137 15.73 11.83 6.34
CA GLY A 137 16.62 11.36 7.40
C GLY A 137 17.85 10.63 6.84
N LEU A 138 17.64 9.74 5.87
CA LEU A 138 18.72 9.03 5.19
C LEU A 138 19.74 9.97 4.51
N LYS A 139 19.27 11.06 3.87
CA LYS A 139 20.15 12.06 3.27
C LYS A 139 21.01 12.76 4.33
N ALA A 140 20.46 13.06 5.50
CA ALA A 140 21.17 13.74 6.58
C ALA A 140 22.31 12.90 7.19
N VAL A 141 22.18 11.56 7.19
CA VAL A 141 23.21 10.64 7.70
C VAL A 141 24.12 10.04 6.62
N LYS A 142 24.01 10.50 5.37
CA LYS A 142 24.83 10.02 4.24
C LYS A 142 26.34 10.04 4.55
N ILE A 143 26.82 11.08 5.25
CA ILE A 143 28.23 11.28 5.57
C ILE A 143 28.76 10.22 6.57
N LYS A 144 27.89 9.63 7.41
CA LYS A 144 28.29 8.72 8.50
C LYS A 144 28.22 7.22 8.13
N ARG A 145 27.86 6.88 6.88
CA ARG A 145 27.63 5.49 6.46
C ARG A 145 28.43 5.19 5.19
N SER A 146 28.82 3.91 5.03
CA SER A 146 29.43 3.46 3.78
C SER A 146 28.44 3.59 2.62
N GLU A 147 28.97 3.86 1.42
CA GLU A 147 28.17 4.04 0.20
C GLU A 147 27.29 2.80 -0.10
N LYS A 148 27.79 1.60 0.17
CA LYS A 148 27.04 0.34 0.00
C LYS A 148 25.79 0.31 0.90
N THR A 149 25.93 0.64 2.19
CA THR A 149 24.83 0.64 3.14
C THR A 149 23.83 1.76 2.84
N TYR A 150 24.32 2.95 2.46
CA TYR A 150 23.47 4.07 2.07
C TYR A 150 22.59 3.72 0.85
N ARG A 151 23.17 3.12 -0.20
CA ARG A 151 22.41 2.72 -1.40
C ARG A 151 21.34 1.67 -1.10
N LEU A 152 21.64 0.71 -0.23
CA LEU A 152 20.66 -0.29 0.20
C LEU A 152 19.50 0.34 0.98
N GLN A 153 19.81 1.19 1.96
CA GLN A 153 18.81 1.86 2.78
C GLN A 153 17.93 2.80 1.96
N ARG A 154 18.52 3.55 1.01
CA ARG A 154 17.76 4.40 0.08
C ARG A 154 16.82 3.59 -0.80
N SER A 155 17.28 2.46 -1.34
CA SER A 155 16.45 1.55 -2.17
C SER A 155 15.26 0.99 -1.39
N LEU A 156 15.47 0.59 -0.13
CA LEU A 156 14.40 0.12 0.75
C LEU A 156 13.41 1.24 1.09
N ALA A 157 13.87 2.45 1.41
CA ALA A 157 12.99 3.57 1.71
C ALA A 157 12.16 4.02 0.50
N VAL A 158 12.74 4.04 -0.70
CA VAL A 158 12.02 4.33 -1.95
C VAL A 158 11.00 3.23 -2.25
N SER A 159 11.37 1.96 -2.08
CA SER A 159 10.44 0.85 -2.27
C SER A 159 9.24 0.95 -1.33
N LEU A 160 9.49 1.29 -0.06
CA LEU A 160 8.46 1.43 0.93
C LEU A 160 7.54 2.62 0.64
N PHE A 161 8.08 3.75 0.17
CA PHE A 161 7.28 4.88 -0.31
C PHE A 161 6.28 4.46 -1.40
N PHE A 162 6.75 3.74 -2.43
CA PHE A 162 5.87 3.27 -3.50
C PHE A 162 4.84 2.24 -3.03
N GLN A 163 5.22 1.36 -2.10
CA GLN A 163 4.30 0.37 -1.51
C GLN A 163 3.15 0.99 -0.71
N PHE A 164 3.27 2.24 -0.29
CA PHE A 164 2.18 2.99 0.37
C PHE A 164 1.44 3.91 -0.58
N ALA A 165 2.17 4.62 -1.42
CA ALA A 165 1.57 5.56 -2.36
C ALA A 165 0.67 4.83 -3.37
N LEU A 166 1.11 3.69 -3.90
CA LEU A 166 0.37 2.99 -4.95
C LEU A 166 -0.97 2.41 -4.46
N PRO A 167 -1.05 1.65 -3.35
CA PRO A 167 -2.35 1.22 -2.82
C PRO A 167 -3.26 2.39 -2.49
N GLY A 168 -2.72 3.49 -1.95
CA GLY A 168 -3.51 4.70 -1.69
C GLY A 168 -4.21 5.19 -2.94
N VAL A 169 -3.50 5.32 -4.06
CA VAL A 169 -4.09 5.73 -5.35
C VAL A 169 -5.12 4.72 -5.86
N MET A 170 -4.79 3.43 -5.83
CA MET A 170 -5.65 2.36 -6.35
C MET A 170 -6.97 2.28 -5.57
N ILE A 171 -6.89 2.34 -4.24
CA ILE A 171 -8.07 2.24 -3.39
C ILE A 171 -8.92 3.51 -3.48
N VAL A 172 -8.31 4.70 -3.51
CA VAL A 172 -9.03 5.97 -3.74
C VAL A 172 -9.77 5.97 -5.07
N PHE A 173 -9.15 5.45 -6.13
CA PHE A 173 -9.81 5.29 -7.43
C PHE A 173 -11.03 4.36 -7.35
N SER A 174 -10.90 3.21 -6.68
CA SER A 174 -12.00 2.26 -6.51
C SER A 174 -13.17 2.86 -5.73
N ILE A 175 -12.84 3.60 -4.68
CA ILE A 175 -13.77 4.36 -3.85
C ILE A 175 -14.53 5.40 -4.66
N LEU A 176 -13.82 6.23 -5.45
CA LEU A 176 -14.44 7.31 -6.20
C LEU A 176 -15.36 6.73 -7.26
N SER A 177 -14.93 5.64 -7.89
CA SER A 177 -15.74 4.90 -8.85
C SER A 177 -17.05 4.41 -8.24
N PHE A 178 -17.01 3.91 -6.99
CA PHE A 178 -18.20 3.48 -6.24
C PHE A 178 -19.11 4.65 -5.85
N ALA A 179 -18.53 5.73 -5.31
CA ALA A 179 -19.30 6.90 -4.90
C ALA A 179 -19.99 7.57 -6.09
N ILE A 180 -19.28 7.73 -7.21
CA ILE A 180 -19.83 8.32 -8.44
C ILE A 180 -20.94 7.43 -9.02
N SER A 181 -20.73 6.11 -9.09
CA SER A 181 -21.74 5.20 -9.63
C SER A 181 -23.02 5.18 -8.79
N GLY A 182 -22.89 5.25 -7.46
CA GLY A 182 -24.01 5.33 -6.53
C GLY A 182 -24.76 6.67 -6.59
N VAL A 183 -24.05 7.80 -6.58
CA VAL A 183 -24.68 9.14 -6.62
C VAL A 183 -25.37 9.39 -7.97
N LEU A 184 -24.75 9.01 -9.07
CA LEU A 184 -25.29 9.24 -10.41
C LEU A 184 -26.29 8.17 -10.87
N HIS A 185 -26.60 7.17 -10.03
CA HIS A 185 -27.53 6.08 -10.34
C HIS A 185 -27.27 5.44 -11.71
N LEU A 186 -26.00 5.15 -12.00
CA LEU A 186 -25.61 4.61 -13.31
C LEU A 186 -26.18 3.21 -13.50
N GLU A 187 -26.82 2.93 -14.65
CA GLU A 187 -27.32 1.58 -14.98
C GLU A 187 -26.20 0.52 -14.96
N SER A 188 -24.97 0.93 -15.27
CA SER A 188 -23.76 0.09 -15.24
C SER A 188 -23.04 0.08 -13.89
N ALA A 189 -23.66 0.56 -12.80
CA ALA A 189 -23.02 0.70 -11.50
C ALA A 189 -22.42 -0.62 -10.99
N GLN A 190 -23.10 -1.75 -11.20
CA GLN A 190 -22.61 -3.06 -10.79
C GLN A 190 -21.27 -3.42 -11.46
N VAL A 191 -21.14 -3.21 -12.77
CA VAL A 191 -19.92 -3.50 -13.53
C VAL A 191 -18.78 -2.58 -13.09
N ILE A 192 -19.09 -1.30 -12.87
CA ILE A 192 -18.12 -0.31 -12.36
C ILE A 192 -17.61 -0.73 -10.99
N CYS A 193 -18.50 -1.15 -10.08
CA CYS A 193 -18.12 -1.62 -8.74
C CYS A 193 -17.24 -2.88 -8.80
N GLN A 194 -17.53 -3.82 -9.71
CA GLN A 194 -16.70 -5.02 -9.89
C GLN A 194 -15.30 -4.68 -10.42
N ILE A 195 -15.19 -3.79 -11.41
CA ILE A 195 -13.90 -3.32 -11.93
C ILE A 195 -13.13 -2.57 -10.85
N ALA A 196 -13.81 -1.69 -10.10
CA ALA A 196 -13.23 -0.98 -8.97
C ALA A 196 -12.69 -1.95 -7.91
N PHE A 197 -13.43 -3.01 -7.58
CA PHE A 197 -12.99 -4.02 -6.63
C PHE A 197 -11.79 -4.82 -7.15
N LEU A 198 -11.79 -5.19 -8.43
CA LEU A 198 -10.64 -5.84 -9.07
C LEU A 198 -9.41 -4.94 -9.01
N PHE A 199 -9.56 -3.65 -9.30
CA PHE A 199 -8.47 -2.68 -9.21
C PHE A 199 -7.97 -2.53 -7.78
N ALA A 200 -8.87 -2.49 -6.80
CA ALA A 200 -8.51 -2.46 -5.39
C ALA A 200 -7.67 -3.69 -5.05
N THR A 201 -8.13 -4.91 -5.35
CA THR A 201 -7.41 -6.16 -4.98
C THR A 201 -6.03 -6.30 -5.63
N LEU A 202 -5.82 -5.72 -6.83
CA LEU A 202 -4.54 -5.71 -7.54
C LEU A 202 -3.41 -4.97 -6.79
N HIS A 203 -3.71 -4.15 -5.79
CA HIS A 203 -2.69 -3.42 -5.02
C HIS A 203 -1.67 -4.36 -4.35
N THR A 204 -2.13 -5.54 -3.89
CA THR A 204 -1.26 -6.54 -3.24
C THR A 204 -0.22 -7.08 -4.22
N THR A 205 -0.65 -7.47 -5.42
CA THR A 205 0.21 -7.91 -6.51
C THR A 205 1.19 -6.81 -6.93
N ALA A 206 0.69 -5.58 -7.07
CA ALA A 206 1.52 -4.44 -7.45
C ALA A 206 2.62 -4.14 -6.39
N ASN A 207 2.28 -4.26 -5.10
CA ASN A 207 3.27 -4.16 -4.02
C ASN A 207 4.34 -5.25 -4.11
N GLY A 208 3.96 -6.49 -4.41
CA GLY A 208 4.90 -7.58 -4.67
C GLY A 208 5.87 -7.25 -5.80
N VAL A 209 5.35 -6.75 -6.93
CA VAL A 209 6.17 -6.31 -8.07
C VAL A 209 7.12 -5.17 -7.68
N ILE A 210 6.65 -4.17 -6.93
CA ILE A 210 7.49 -3.06 -6.45
C ILE A 210 8.66 -3.57 -5.61
N VAL A 211 8.41 -4.51 -4.68
CA VAL A 211 9.48 -5.11 -3.86
C VAL A 211 10.48 -5.85 -4.73
N MET A 212 9.99 -6.70 -5.65
CA MET A 212 10.84 -7.48 -6.56
C MET A 212 11.73 -6.60 -7.44
N LEU A 213 11.23 -5.45 -7.91
CA LEU A 213 11.98 -4.54 -8.78
C LEU A 213 12.93 -3.61 -8.01
N LEU A 214 12.50 -3.08 -6.86
CA LEU A 214 13.24 -2.03 -6.18
C LEU A 214 14.24 -2.58 -5.16
N VAL A 215 13.98 -3.73 -4.54
CA VAL A 215 14.81 -4.29 -3.48
C VAL A 215 15.82 -5.28 -4.06
N ARG A 216 17.11 -4.94 -3.91
CA ARG A 216 18.23 -5.63 -4.57
C ARG A 216 18.25 -7.18 -4.47
N PRO A 217 18.14 -7.81 -3.28
CA PRO A 217 18.17 -9.27 -3.18
C PRO A 217 17.05 -9.95 -3.99
N TYR A 218 15.83 -9.41 -3.93
CA TYR A 218 14.69 -9.93 -4.70
C TYR A 218 14.89 -9.71 -6.20
N ARG A 219 15.43 -8.56 -6.59
CA ARG A 219 15.73 -8.26 -8.00
C ARG A 219 16.79 -9.19 -8.57
N GLU A 220 17.86 -9.44 -7.82
CA GLU A 220 18.94 -10.36 -8.24
C GLU A 220 18.41 -11.80 -8.36
N PHE A 221 17.55 -12.23 -7.43
CA PHE A 221 16.85 -13.51 -7.54
C PHE A 221 15.98 -13.59 -8.82
N LEU A 222 15.16 -12.56 -9.10
CA LEU A 222 14.31 -12.50 -10.28
C LEU A 222 15.13 -12.55 -11.59
N PHE A 223 16.23 -11.79 -11.65
CA PHE A 223 17.13 -11.80 -12.79
C PHE A 223 17.85 -13.13 -13.00
N ASN A 224 18.13 -13.85 -11.91
CA ASN A 224 18.70 -15.18 -12.00
C ASN A 224 17.65 -16.20 -12.46
N LEU A 225 16.39 -16.07 -12.03
CA LEU A 225 15.33 -17.01 -12.41
C LEU A 225 14.91 -16.86 -13.88
N ILE A 226 14.78 -15.62 -14.38
CA ILE A 226 14.23 -15.35 -15.71
C ILE A 226 15.36 -15.18 -16.74
N PRO A 227 15.52 -16.08 -17.73
CA PRO A 227 16.64 -16.06 -18.68
C PRO A 227 16.73 -14.77 -19.50
N ILE A 228 15.59 -14.23 -19.93
CA ILE A 228 15.50 -12.97 -20.68
C ILE A 228 16.08 -11.82 -19.86
N LEU A 229 15.71 -11.73 -18.59
CA LEU A 229 16.19 -10.66 -17.71
C LEU A 229 17.68 -10.88 -17.33
N ARG A 230 18.13 -12.13 -17.24
CA ARG A 230 19.56 -12.50 -17.06
C ARG A 230 20.43 -11.97 -18.20
N THR A 231 19.98 -12.10 -19.45
CA THR A 231 20.74 -11.59 -20.61
C THR A 231 20.79 -10.06 -20.62
N TRP A 232 19.70 -9.40 -20.24
CA TRP A 232 19.65 -7.95 -20.02
C TRP A 232 20.66 -7.48 -18.96
N GLN A 233 20.74 -8.18 -17.82
CA GLN A 233 21.71 -7.87 -16.78
C GLN A 233 23.16 -8.00 -17.28
N LYS A 234 23.47 -9.06 -18.04
CA LYS A 234 24.80 -9.27 -18.62
C LYS A 234 25.20 -8.16 -19.59
N ARG A 235 24.30 -7.74 -20.49
CA ARG A 235 24.55 -6.63 -21.43
C ARG A 235 24.82 -5.32 -20.71
N LYS A 236 24.04 -5.01 -19.68
CA LYS A 236 24.21 -3.79 -18.88
C LYS A 236 25.54 -3.78 -18.12
N LEU A 237 25.97 -4.93 -17.59
CA LEU A 237 27.29 -5.06 -16.97
C LEU A 237 28.44 -4.86 -17.97
N HIS A 238 28.30 -5.40 -19.20
CA HIS A 238 29.31 -5.25 -20.25
C HIS A 238 29.47 -3.79 -20.68
N SER A 239 28.36 -3.10 -20.94
CA SER A 239 28.34 -1.68 -21.28
C SER A 239 28.97 -0.80 -20.19
N ASN A 240 28.68 -1.05 -18.92
CA ASN A 240 29.31 -0.32 -17.81
C ASN A 240 30.82 -0.56 -17.73
N LYS A 241 31.29 -1.81 -17.98
CA LYS A 241 32.73 -2.11 -17.99
C LYS A 241 33.45 -1.38 -19.12
N GLU A 242 32.87 -1.35 -20.31
CA GLU A 242 33.42 -0.59 -21.46
C GLU A 242 33.48 0.90 -21.16
N GLN A 243 32.44 1.46 -20.55
CA GLN A 243 32.41 2.88 -20.17
C GLN A 243 33.50 3.23 -19.16
N VAL A 244 33.67 2.43 -18.10
CA VAL A 244 34.74 2.63 -17.09
C VAL A 244 36.13 2.49 -17.72
N THR A 245 36.31 1.51 -18.60
CA THR A 245 37.58 1.30 -19.31
C THR A 245 37.92 2.52 -20.19
N SER A 246 36.95 3.05 -20.93
CA SER A 246 37.13 4.25 -21.76
C SER A 246 37.50 5.50 -20.95
N LEU A 247 36.88 5.69 -19.79
CA LEU A 247 37.18 6.80 -18.87
C LEU A 247 38.59 6.67 -18.28
N THR A 248 38.99 5.45 -17.92
CA THR A 248 40.32 5.18 -17.35
C THR A 248 41.42 5.48 -18.37
N VAL A 249 41.22 5.11 -19.64
CA VAL A 249 42.13 5.44 -20.74
C VAL A 249 42.23 6.95 -20.95
N ARG A 250 41.10 7.67 -20.95
CA ARG A 250 41.07 9.13 -21.10
C ARG A 250 41.78 9.86 -19.96
N VAL A 251 41.60 9.41 -18.72
CA VAL A 251 42.28 9.99 -17.55
C VAL A 251 43.79 9.77 -17.63
N LYS A 252 44.25 8.56 -17.98
CA LYS A 252 45.67 8.28 -18.18
C LYS A 252 46.29 9.14 -19.31
N ALA A 253 45.58 9.32 -20.42
CA ALA A 253 46.03 10.17 -21.53
C ALA A 253 46.05 11.66 -21.18
N ALA A 254 45.18 12.13 -20.30
CA ALA A 254 45.19 13.51 -19.80
C ALA A 254 46.34 13.74 -18.81
N GLN A 255 46.64 12.76 -17.95
CA GLN A 255 47.77 12.80 -17.01
C GLN A 255 49.12 12.78 -17.74
N SER A 256 49.28 11.98 -18.81
CA SER A 256 50.53 11.96 -19.59
C SER A 256 50.79 13.26 -20.35
N ARG A 257 49.74 13.94 -20.83
CA ARG A 257 49.87 15.27 -21.44
C ARG A 257 50.28 16.33 -20.43
N THR A 258 49.73 16.32 -19.22
CA THR A 258 50.07 17.30 -18.18
C THR A 258 51.49 17.11 -17.65
N SER A 259 51.98 15.88 -17.53
CA SER A 259 53.39 15.62 -17.19
C SER A 259 54.37 16.04 -18.29
N PHE A 260 53.94 16.07 -19.55
CA PHE A 260 54.77 16.51 -20.69
C PHE A 260 54.93 18.04 -20.76
N PHE A 261 54.00 18.80 -20.18
CA PHE A 261 54.08 20.28 -20.09
C PHE A 261 54.79 20.78 -18.83
N GLN A 262 55.14 19.90 -17.90
CA GLN A 262 55.86 20.23 -16.66
C GLN A 262 57.34 19.81 -16.66
N ALA A 263 57.81 19.17 -17.73
CA ALA A 263 59.20 18.82 -17.99
C ALA A 263 59.77 19.76 -19.07
#